data_AF-A0A919HZK8-F1
#
_entry.id   AF-A0A919HZK8-F1
#
_cell.length_a   1.000
_cell.length_b   1.000
_cell.length_c   1.000
_cell.angle_alpha   90.00
_cell.angle_beta   90.00
_cell.angle_gamma   90.00
#
_symmetry.space_group_name_H-M   'P 1'
#
loop_
_entity.id
_entity.type
_entity.pdbx_description
1 polymer ?
#
loop_
_entity_poly.entity_id
_entity_poly.type
_entity_poly.pdbx_seq_one_letter_code
_entity_poly.pdbx_strand_id
1 'polypeptide(L)'
;MRVAAGAIAKKYLAAKFGIVIRGCLTQMGDIPLAIKDWDQVEQNPFFCPDPDKIDALDELMRGLKKEGDSIGAKVTVVADGVPPGLGEPVFDRPDADIAHALMSINAVKGVEIGDGFEVVKLRGSETAMRSPKPGSRATTPAAFLAASAAASRSLPTSR
;
A
#
# COMPACT_ATOMS: atom_id res chain seq x y z
N MET A 1 -5.61 -18.08 -5.81
CA MET A 1 -6.45 -17.55 -6.91
C MET A 1 -6.62 -16.02 -6.92
N ARG A 2 -6.43 -15.29 -5.79
CA ARG A 2 -6.62 -13.83 -5.73
C ARG A 2 -5.76 -13.04 -6.73
N VAL A 3 -4.49 -13.43 -6.91
CA VAL A 3 -3.55 -12.77 -7.84
C VAL A 3 -4.00 -12.91 -9.31
N ALA A 4 -4.46 -14.09 -9.72
CA ALA A 4 -4.90 -14.33 -11.10
C ALA A 4 -6.18 -13.54 -11.43
N ALA A 5 -7.17 -13.55 -10.53
CA ALA A 5 -8.38 -12.74 -10.68
C ALA A 5 -8.06 -11.24 -10.69
N GLY A 6 -7.16 -10.80 -9.81
CA GLY A 6 -6.69 -9.41 -9.74
C GLY A 6 -5.98 -8.95 -11.02
N ALA A 7 -5.21 -9.83 -11.67
CA ALA A 7 -4.54 -9.52 -12.93
C ALA A 7 -5.55 -9.27 -14.07
N ILE A 8 -6.64 -10.06 -14.12
CA ILE A 8 -7.72 -9.86 -15.10
C ILE A 8 -8.44 -8.52 -14.85
N ALA A 9 -8.80 -8.25 -13.58
CA ALA A 9 -9.42 -6.99 -13.19
C ALA A 9 -8.52 -5.78 -13.52
N LYS A 10 -7.23 -5.85 -13.17
CA LYS A 10 -6.24 -4.80 -13.45
C LYS A 10 -6.15 -4.51 -14.96
N LYS A 11 -6.10 -5.56 -15.79
CA LYS A 11 -6.06 -5.40 -17.26
C LYS A 11 -7.32 -4.73 -17.79
N TYR A 12 -8.49 -5.12 -17.30
CA TYR A 12 -9.76 -4.53 -17.73
C TYR A 12 -9.88 -3.06 -17.30
N LEU A 13 -9.53 -2.75 -16.05
CA LEU A 13 -9.57 -1.38 -15.51
C LEU A 13 -8.63 -0.44 -16.26
N ALA A 14 -7.42 -0.91 -16.58
CA ALA A 14 -6.47 -0.17 -17.40
C ALA A 14 -7.02 0.07 -18.82
N ALA A 15 -7.54 -0.96 -19.48
CA ALA A 15 -8.01 -0.86 -20.86
C ALA A 15 -9.29 -0.01 -21.01
N LYS A 16 -10.22 -0.09 -20.04
CA LYS A 16 -11.55 0.53 -20.15
C LYS A 16 -11.60 1.93 -19.55
N PHE A 17 -10.89 2.15 -18.44
CA PHE A 17 -10.98 3.37 -17.65
C PHE A 17 -9.64 4.10 -17.51
N GLY A 18 -8.55 3.55 -18.06
CA GLY A 18 -7.21 4.13 -17.90
C GLY A 18 -6.69 4.06 -16.46
N ILE A 19 -7.30 3.22 -15.62
CA ILE A 19 -6.94 3.12 -14.21
C ILE A 19 -5.64 2.31 -14.07
N VAL A 20 -4.66 2.88 -13.40
CA VAL A 20 -3.35 2.25 -13.16
C VAL A 20 -3.21 1.93 -11.68
N ILE A 21 -3.10 0.65 -11.35
CA ILE A 21 -2.92 0.18 -9.98
C ILE A 21 -1.48 -0.31 -9.79
N ARG A 22 -0.75 0.30 -8.86
CA ARG A 22 0.66 0.01 -8.57
C ARG A 22 0.84 -0.16 -7.06
N GLY A 23 1.79 -1.00 -6.65
CA GLY A 23 2.10 -1.21 -5.24
C GLY A 23 3.59 -1.31 -5.03
N CYS A 24 4.09 -0.78 -3.91
CA CYS A 24 5.50 -0.73 -3.59
C CYS A 24 5.73 -0.77 -2.07
N LEU A 25 6.93 -1.14 -1.65
CA LEU A 25 7.34 -1.12 -0.27
C LEU A 25 7.72 0.33 0.15
N THR A 26 7.10 0.85 1.20
CA THR A 26 7.35 2.21 1.70
C THR A 26 7.98 2.27 3.09
N GLN A 27 8.09 1.13 3.79
CA GLN A 27 8.88 1.02 5.02
C GLN A 27 9.25 -0.44 5.30
N MET A 28 10.45 -0.68 5.80
CA MET A 28 10.84 -1.97 6.39
C MET A 28 11.53 -1.71 7.72
N GLY A 29 10.94 -2.19 8.81
CA GLY A 29 11.39 -1.84 10.15
C GLY A 29 11.48 -0.32 10.35
N ASP A 30 12.68 0.14 10.71
CA ASP A 30 13.00 1.54 10.96
C ASP A 30 13.47 2.29 9.70
N ILE A 31 13.49 1.63 8.53
CA ILE A 31 13.93 2.22 7.26
C ILE A 31 12.69 2.73 6.49
N PRO A 32 12.42 4.05 6.49
CA PRO A 32 11.41 4.63 5.61
C PRO A 32 11.94 4.68 4.17
N LEU A 33 11.06 4.40 3.21
CA LEU A 33 11.36 4.40 1.77
C LEU A 33 10.44 5.42 1.08
N ALA A 34 11.05 6.34 0.34
CA ALA A 34 10.28 7.34 -0.43
C ALA A 34 9.93 6.78 -1.80
N ILE A 35 8.74 7.09 -2.31
CA ILE A 35 8.37 6.75 -3.68
C ILE A 35 9.05 7.75 -4.62
N LYS A 36 10.25 7.42 -5.10
CA LYS A 36 11.01 8.25 -6.04
C LYS A 36 10.77 7.86 -7.48
N ASP A 37 10.87 6.55 -7.75
CA ASP A 37 10.75 6.01 -9.10
C ASP A 37 9.92 4.73 -9.11
N TRP A 38 8.83 4.74 -9.87
CA TRP A 38 7.96 3.57 -10.05
C TRP A 38 8.59 2.52 -10.96
N ASP A 39 9.49 2.91 -11.87
CA ASP A 39 10.13 2.00 -12.81
C ASP A 39 11.12 1.08 -12.10
N GLN A 40 11.65 1.52 -10.95
CA GLN A 40 12.55 0.72 -10.11
C GLN A 40 11.84 -0.38 -9.33
N VAL A 41 10.53 -0.26 -9.08
CA VAL A 41 9.79 -1.16 -8.19
C VAL A 41 9.89 -2.62 -8.63
N GLU A 42 9.76 -2.92 -9.92
CA GLU A 42 9.83 -4.30 -10.43
C GLU A 42 11.26 -4.77 -10.73
N GLN A 43 12.25 -3.89 -10.60
CA GLN A 43 13.66 -4.20 -10.94
C GLN A 43 14.46 -4.75 -9.76
N ASN A 44 13.89 -4.77 -8.56
CA ASN A 44 14.56 -5.21 -7.34
C ASN A 44 13.71 -6.21 -6.54
N PRO A 45 14.33 -7.07 -5.70
CA PRO A 45 13.62 -8.11 -4.97
C PRO A 45 12.72 -7.57 -3.83
N PHE A 46 12.84 -6.30 -3.47
CA PHE A 46 12.11 -5.68 -2.36
C PHE A 46 10.86 -4.90 -2.78
N PHE A 47 10.59 -4.82 -4.09
CA PHE A 47 9.54 -3.94 -4.62
C PHE A 47 9.70 -2.48 -4.15
N CYS A 48 10.95 -2.04 -4.02
CA CYS A 48 11.31 -0.74 -3.48
C CYS A 48 11.33 0.32 -4.58
N PRO A 49 10.67 1.47 -4.37
CA PRO A 49 10.71 2.60 -5.31
C PRO A 49 11.89 3.56 -5.05
N ASP A 50 12.78 3.24 -4.10
CA ASP A 50 13.92 4.05 -3.68
C ASP A 50 15.24 3.27 -3.90
N PRO A 51 15.95 3.49 -5.04
CA PRO A 51 17.18 2.75 -5.33
C PRO A 51 18.28 3.01 -4.30
N ASP A 52 18.30 4.17 -3.65
CA ASP A 52 19.34 4.56 -2.69
C ASP A 52 19.28 3.76 -1.38
N LYS A 53 18.16 3.07 -1.13
CA LYS A 53 17.91 2.33 0.11
C LYS A 53 17.98 0.82 -0.07
N ILE A 54 18.19 0.33 -1.30
CA ILE A 54 18.24 -1.10 -1.60
C ILE A 54 19.36 -1.80 -0.81
N ASP A 55 20.55 -1.20 -0.74
CA ASP A 55 21.69 -1.79 -0.02
C ASP A 55 21.41 -1.89 1.49
N ALA A 56 20.79 -0.86 2.06
CA ALA A 56 20.40 -0.86 3.48
C ALA A 56 19.34 -1.93 3.80
N LEU A 57 18.41 -2.18 2.86
CA LEU A 57 17.43 -3.27 2.98
C LEU A 57 18.10 -4.64 2.91
N ASP A 58 19.07 -4.83 1.99
CA ASP A 58 19.79 -6.10 1.87
C ASP A 58 20.63 -6.39 3.13
N GLU A 59 21.30 -5.38 3.69
CA GLU A 59 22.05 -5.51 4.94
C GLU A 59 21.13 -5.89 6.11
N LEU A 60 20.01 -5.19 6.26
CA LEU A 60 19.00 -5.49 7.29
C LEU A 60 18.49 -6.94 7.18
N MET A 61 18.14 -7.37 5.97
CA MET A 61 17.64 -8.72 5.72
C MET A 61 18.69 -9.80 5.97
N ARG A 62 19.96 -9.54 5.67
CA ARG A 62 21.07 -10.44 6.00
C ARG A 62 21.27 -10.56 7.51
N GLY A 63 21.15 -9.46 8.25
CA GLY A 63 21.20 -9.45 9.71
C GLY A 63 20.09 -10.31 10.32
N LEU A 64 18.83 -10.03 9.95
CA LEU A 64 17.66 -10.78 10.40
C LEU A 64 17.75 -12.26 10.10
N LYS A 65 18.26 -12.64 8.92
CA LYS A 65 18.46 -14.05 8.55
C LYS A 65 19.49 -14.76 9.44
N LYS A 66 20.54 -14.09 9.89
CA LYS A 66 21.52 -14.65 10.82
C LYS A 66 20.94 -14.83 12.22
N GLU A 67 20.09 -13.90 12.64
CA GLU A 67 19.41 -13.91 13.94
C GLU A 67 18.20 -14.85 13.97
N GLY A 68 17.75 -15.31 12.80
CA GLY A 68 16.54 -16.13 12.66
C GLY A 68 15.28 -15.36 13.03
N ASP A 69 15.29 -14.03 12.83
CA ASP A 69 14.20 -13.13 13.19
C ASP A 69 13.50 -12.52 11.99
N SER A 70 12.41 -11.80 12.24
CA SER A 70 11.57 -11.19 11.22
C SER A 70 11.19 -9.77 11.58
N ILE A 71 10.98 -8.94 10.57
CA ILE A 71 10.66 -7.53 10.76
C ILE A 71 9.34 -7.16 10.05
N GLY A 72 8.69 -6.13 10.57
CA GLY A 72 7.49 -5.56 9.94
C GLY A 72 7.81 -4.76 8.68
N ALA A 73 6.82 -4.63 7.81
CA ALA A 73 6.90 -3.87 6.57
C ALA A 73 5.61 -3.07 6.32
N LYS A 74 5.74 -1.93 5.65
CA LYS A 74 4.62 -1.12 5.15
C LYS A 74 4.63 -1.15 3.63
N VAL A 75 3.53 -1.61 3.04
CA VAL A 75 3.32 -1.63 1.59
C VAL A 75 2.30 -0.57 1.24
N THR A 76 2.63 0.29 0.29
CA THR A 76 1.70 1.27 -0.28
C THR A 76 1.20 0.78 -1.62
N VAL A 77 -0.12 0.74 -1.79
CA VAL A 77 -0.77 0.65 -3.10
C VAL A 77 -1.26 2.03 -3.51
N VAL A 78 -1.20 2.34 -4.80
CA VAL A 78 -1.71 3.56 -5.42
C VAL A 78 -2.56 3.18 -6.62
N ALA A 79 -3.76 3.74 -6.69
CA ALA A 79 -4.64 3.66 -7.85
C ALA A 79 -4.78 5.05 -8.49
N ASP A 80 -4.26 5.21 -9.70
CA ASP A 80 -4.31 6.45 -10.48
C ASP A 80 -5.41 6.40 -11.53
N GLY A 81 -5.96 7.56 -11.87
CA GLY A 81 -6.99 7.68 -12.92
C GLY A 81 -8.36 7.15 -12.52
N VAL A 82 -8.60 6.95 -11.22
CA VAL A 82 -9.89 6.48 -10.70
C VAL A 82 -10.95 7.56 -10.92
N PRO A 83 -12.01 7.28 -11.73
CA PRO A 83 -13.08 8.24 -11.94
C PRO A 83 -13.87 8.45 -10.63
N PRO A 84 -14.38 9.67 -10.38
CA PRO A 84 -15.21 9.93 -9.21
C PRO A 84 -16.53 9.18 -9.31
N GLY A 85 -17.08 8.76 -8.16
CA GLY A 85 -18.39 8.10 -8.08
C GLY A 85 -18.37 6.58 -8.13
N LEU A 86 -17.21 5.94 -7.93
CA LEU A 86 -17.13 4.49 -7.71
C LEU A 86 -17.47 4.14 -6.26
N GLY A 87 -18.42 3.22 -6.06
CA GLY A 87 -18.84 2.71 -4.75
C GLY A 87 -20.32 2.98 -4.43
N GLU A 88 -20.88 2.19 -3.50
CA GLU A 88 -22.29 2.29 -3.14
C GLU A 88 -22.44 2.83 -1.70
N PRO A 89 -23.07 4.01 -1.48
CA PRO A 89 -23.34 4.50 -0.14
C PRO A 89 -24.36 3.59 0.55
N VAL A 90 -23.92 2.84 1.56
CA VAL A 90 -23.71 3.28 2.95
C VAL A 90 -22.89 2.17 3.65
N PHE A 91 -23.09 0.93 3.22
CA PHE A 91 -22.42 -0.28 3.68
C PHE A 91 -21.26 -0.72 2.77
N ASP A 92 -21.41 -0.58 1.45
CA ASP A 92 -20.38 -0.96 0.46
C ASP A 92 -19.57 0.26 -0.01
N ARG A 93 -19.03 0.99 0.98
CA ARG A 93 -18.09 2.07 0.69
C ARG A 93 -16.85 1.44 0.06
N PRO A 94 -16.30 2.03 -1.00
CA PRO A 94 -15.14 1.48 -1.69
C PRO A 94 -13.95 1.31 -0.73
N ASP A 95 -13.82 2.24 0.23
CA ASP A 95 -12.81 2.20 1.29
C ASP A 95 -12.96 0.99 2.22
N ALA A 96 -14.21 0.63 2.57
CA ALA A 96 -14.50 -0.49 3.47
C ALA A 96 -14.22 -1.83 2.80
N ASP A 97 -14.61 -2.00 1.54
CA ASP A 97 -14.33 -3.19 0.75
C ASP A 97 -12.84 -3.38 0.50
N ILE A 98 -12.13 -2.29 0.21
CA ILE A 98 -10.67 -2.30 0.05
C ILE A 98 -10.01 -2.72 1.37
N ALA A 99 -10.44 -2.14 2.49
CA ALA A 99 -9.90 -2.50 3.81
C ALA A 99 -10.16 -3.98 4.15
N HIS A 100 -11.38 -4.47 3.92
CA HIS A 100 -11.73 -5.87 4.12
C HIS A 100 -10.88 -6.81 3.22
N ALA A 101 -10.74 -6.47 1.93
CA ALA A 101 -9.94 -7.24 0.99
C ALA A 101 -8.47 -7.30 1.40
N LEU A 102 -7.90 -6.19 1.88
CA LEU A 102 -6.52 -6.15 2.37
C LEU A 102 -6.32 -6.89 3.69
N MET A 103 -7.25 -6.76 4.64
CA MET A 103 -7.17 -7.48 5.91
C MET A 103 -7.28 -8.99 5.73
N SER A 104 -7.77 -9.45 4.58
CA SER A 104 -7.75 -10.88 4.21
C SER A 104 -6.36 -11.43 3.88
N ILE A 105 -5.34 -10.57 3.78
CA ILE A 105 -3.94 -10.95 3.53
C ILE A 105 -3.29 -11.28 4.87
N ASN A 106 -2.66 -12.46 4.95
CA ASN A 106 -1.94 -12.86 6.16
C ASN A 106 -0.85 -11.85 6.53
N ALA A 107 -0.60 -11.70 7.83
CA ALA A 107 0.33 -10.75 8.44
C ALA A 107 -0.10 -9.28 8.43
N VAL A 108 -1.12 -8.87 7.66
CA VAL A 108 -1.64 -7.50 7.70
C VAL A 108 -2.28 -7.21 9.06
N LYS A 109 -1.88 -6.12 9.70
CA LYS A 109 -2.35 -5.67 11.03
C LYS A 109 -3.07 -4.33 11.01
N GLY A 110 -2.92 -3.57 9.93
CA GLY A 110 -3.57 -2.27 9.77
C GLY A 110 -3.67 -1.90 8.30
N VAL A 111 -4.74 -1.18 7.97
CA VAL A 111 -5.00 -0.61 6.66
C VAL A 111 -5.31 0.87 6.84
N GLU A 112 -4.65 1.71 6.06
CA GLU A 112 -4.80 3.16 6.07
C GLU A 112 -5.11 3.67 4.66
N ILE A 113 -5.99 4.66 4.55
CA ILE A 113 -6.36 5.29 3.27
C ILE A 113 -6.08 6.79 3.37
N GLY A 114 -5.39 7.33 2.37
CA GLY A 114 -5.06 8.76 2.30
C GLY A 114 -4.06 9.14 3.39
N ASP A 115 -4.43 10.10 4.24
CA ASP A 115 -3.60 10.56 5.37
C ASP A 115 -3.53 9.54 6.53
N GLY A 116 -4.31 8.46 6.46
CA GLY A 116 -4.17 7.31 7.34
C GLY A 116 -4.29 7.65 8.83
N PHE A 117 -3.44 7.05 9.66
CA PHE A 117 -3.43 7.34 11.10
C PHE A 117 -2.87 8.71 11.44
N GLU A 118 -2.20 9.41 10.52
CA GLU A 118 -1.69 10.76 10.78
C GLU A 118 -2.81 11.80 10.91
N VAL A 119 -4.03 11.48 10.43
CA VAL A 119 -5.21 12.34 10.58
C VAL A 119 -5.55 12.64 12.04
N VAL A 120 -5.18 11.76 12.99
CA VAL A 120 -5.45 11.97 14.43
C VAL A 120 -4.68 13.16 15.01
N LYS A 121 -3.59 13.59 14.35
CA LYS A 121 -2.79 14.75 14.75
C LYS A 121 -3.32 16.06 14.15
N LEU A 122 -4.22 15.98 13.17
CA LEU A 122 -4.74 17.13 12.45
C LEU A 122 -5.95 17.75 13.15
N ARG A 123 -6.07 19.07 13.07
CA ARG A 123 -7.30 19.78 13.44
C ARG A 123 -8.30 19.64 12.31
N GLY A 124 -9.61 19.63 12.62
CA GLY A 124 -10.66 19.53 11.60
C GLY A 124 -10.61 20.62 10.51
N SER A 125 -10.05 21.79 10.83
CA SER A 125 -9.77 22.85 9.86
C SER A 125 -8.68 22.49 8.85
N GLU A 126 -7.69 21.70 9.25
CA GLU A 126 -6.58 21.24 8.40
C GLU A 126 -7.03 20.07 7.53
N THR A 127 -7.85 19.16 8.08
CA THR A 127 -8.49 18.07 7.32
C THR A 127 -9.42 18.61 6.24
N ALA A 128 -10.26 19.61 6.56
CA ALA A 128 -11.18 20.22 5.60
C ALA A 128 -10.48 20.98 4.46
N MET A 129 -9.32 21.58 4.72
CA MET A 129 -8.50 22.25 3.70
C MET A 129 -7.74 21.26 2.81
N ARG A 130 -7.46 20.05 3.32
CA ARG A 130 -6.77 18.99 2.58
C ARG A 130 -7.72 18.07 1.81
N SER A 131 -9.01 18.06 2.18
CA SER A 131 -10.09 17.55 1.33
C SER A 131 -10.16 18.36 0.02
N PRO A 132 -10.38 17.73 -1.14
CA PRO A 132 -10.49 18.47 -2.40
C PRO A 132 -11.66 19.45 -2.31
N LYS A 133 -11.40 20.73 -2.61
CA LYS A 133 -12.43 21.78 -2.62
C LYS A 133 -13.59 21.38 -3.55
N PRO A 134 -14.86 21.64 -3.19
CA PRO A 134 -16.00 21.36 -4.04
C PRO A 134 -15.89 22.23 -5.30
N GLY A 135 -15.62 21.61 -6.46
CA GLY A 135 -15.42 22.28 -7.74
C GLY A 135 -14.05 22.10 -8.39
N SER A 136 -13.06 21.53 -7.70
CA SER A 136 -11.89 20.94 -8.38
C SER A 136 -12.31 19.62 -9.00
N ARG A 137 -11.84 19.27 -10.22
CA ARG A 137 -11.94 17.91 -10.75
C ARG A 137 -11.20 17.00 -9.77
N ALA A 138 -11.92 16.53 -8.75
CA ALA A 138 -11.40 15.66 -7.73
C ALA A 138 -11.10 14.32 -8.42
N THR A 139 -9.91 14.21 -8.98
CA THR A 139 -9.21 12.93 -9.05
C THR A 139 -9.26 12.42 -7.63
N THR A 140 -10.06 11.39 -7.37
CA THR A 140 -10.03 10.64 -6.11
C THR A 140 -8.57 10.51 -5.73
N PRO A 141 -8.13 11.04 -4.56
CA PRO A 141 -6.72 11.08 -4.26
C PRO A 141 -6.22 9.65 -4.38
N ALA A 142 -5.18 9.47 -5.21
CA ALA A 142 -4.36 8.28 -5.30
C ALA A 142 -4.57 7.44 -4.04
N ALA A 143 -5.34 6.36 -4.13
CA ALA A 143 -5.77 5.64 -2.94
C ALA A 143 -4.51 5.05 -2.29
N PHE A 144 -3.90 5.82 -1.39
CA PHE A 144 -2.63 5.51 -0.77
C PHE A 144 -2.95 4.55 0.33
N LEU A 145 -2.79 3.28 0.01
CA LEU A 145 -3.27 2.20 0.82
C LEU A 145 -2.07 1.55 1.48
N ALA A 146 -1.81 1.93 2.73
CA ALA A 146 -0.72 1.35 3.49
C ALA A 146 -1.22 0.10 4.23
N ALA A 147 -0.69 -1.07 3.86
CA ALA A 147 -0.85 -2.30 4.63
C ALA A 147 0.41 -2.52 5.46
N SER A 148 0.28 -2.53 6.79
CA SER A 148 1.39 -2.90 7.68
C SER A 148 1.34 -4.40 7.91
N ALA A 149 2.33 -5.13 7.39
CA ALA A 149 2.51 -6.56 7.59
C ALA A 149 3.54 -6.80 8.70
N ALA A 150 3.11 -7.37 9.83
CA ALA A 150 4.01 -7.86 10.87
C ALA A 150 4.24 -9.36 10.63
N ALA A 151 5.43 -9.72 10.17
CA ALA A 151 5.82 -11.12 10.09
C ALA A 151 5.90 -11.70 11.52
N SER A 152 4.98 -12.60 11.88
CA SER A 152 5.06 -13.33 13.14
C SER A 152 5.76 -14.66 12.91
N ARG A 153 6.80 -14.94 13.70
CA ARG A 153 7.56 -16.20 13.70
C ARG A 153 6.63 -17.43 13.74
N SER A 154 6.81 -18.33 12.77
CA SER A 154 6.95 -19.77 13.00
C SER A 154 7.52 -20.42 11.74
N LEU A 155 8.85 -20.53 11.66
CA LEU A 155 9.45 -21.61 10.88
C LEU A 155 9.24 -22.89 11.69
N PRO A 156 8.43 -23.87 11.25
CA PRO A 156 8.50 -25.19 11.83
C PRO A 156 9.89 -25.74 11.49
N THR A 157 10.74 -25.86 12.50
CA THR A 157 11.90 -26.75 12.43
C THR A 157 11.37 -28.14 12.07
N SER A 158 11.72 -28.61 10.88
CA SER A 158 11.43 -29.96 10.42
C SER A 158 11.98 -30.98 11.41
N ARG A 159 11.11 -31.88 11.87
CA ARG A 159 11.45 -33.27 12.19
C ARG A 159 10.57 -34.16 11.34
#